data_AF-A0A1Y1KWA1-F1
#
_entry.id   AF-A0A1Y1KWA1-F1
#
_cell.length_a   1.000
_cell.length_b   1.000
_cell.length_c   1.000
_cell.angle_alpha   90.00
_cell.angle_beta   90.00
_cell.angle_gamma   90.00
#
_symmetry.space_group_name_H-M   'P 1'
#
loop_
_entity.id
_entity.type
_entity.pdbx_description
1 polymer ?
#
loop_
_entity_poly.entity_id
_entity_poly.type
_entity_poly.pdbx_seq_one_letter_code
_entity_poly.pdbx_strand_id
1 'polypeptide(L)'
;LAAILPSFLGTSDREQVNTIAKQAGEFLNIIMNLLEALKTSFSHRSIAARSVGRKDSISDAAVAGISLMKGYVRSLGTSEESCMQKYVCDANRECSSDVGQTSIFCHLGTYAVSFVMERSTGSSFDVLYEAGRRGRSGDNCQQAFLECNEV
;
A
#
# COMPACT_ATOMS: atom_id res chain seq x y z
N LEU A 1 -20.88 -14.80 9.49
CA LEU A 1 -19.58 -14.68 8.80
C LEU A 1 -19.33 -15.72 7.70
N ALA A 2 -20.16 -16.77 7.52
CA ALA A 2 -20.01 -17.77 6.45
C ALA A 2 -20.99 -17.61 5.26
N ALA A 3 -21.78 -16.54 5.21
CA ALA A 3 -22.88 -16.40 4.25
C ALA A 3 -22.54 -15.60 2.97
N ILE A 4 -21.30 -15.09 2.83
CA ILE A 4 -20.93 -14.17 1.74
C ILE A 4 -20.05 -14.82 0.66
N LEU A 5 -19.66 -16.08 0.86
CA LEU A 5 -18.87 -16.85 -0.11
C LEU A 5 -19.66 -17.25 -1.38
N PRO A 6 -20.98 -17.52 -1.36
CA PRO A 6 -21.70 -17.90 -2.58
C PRO A 6 -21.85 -16.76 -3.60
N SER A 7 -21.79 -15.49 -3.18
CA SER A 7 -21.99 -14.32 -4.05
C SER A 7 -20.82 -14.05 -5.00
N PHE A 8 -19.68 -14.72 -4.81
CA PHE A 8 -18.53 -14.65 -5.70
C PHE A 8 -18.58 -15.68 -6.85
N LEU A 9 -19.54 -16.60 -6.82
CA LEU A 9 -19.75 -17.60 -7.88
C LEU A 9 -21.01 -17.26 -8.69
N GLY A 10 -20.91 -16.17 -9.45
CA GLY A 10 -21.57 -16.00 -10.73
C GLY A 10 -23.10 -15.98 -10.75
N THR A 11 -23.68 -14.77 -10.68
CA THR A 11 -24.81 -14.40 -11.53
C THR A 11 -24.69 -12.93 -11.92
N SER A 12 -24.52 -12.69 -13.22
CA SER A 12 -24.36 -11.39 -13.86
C SER A 12 -25.57 -10.48 -13.68
N ASP A 13 -25.35 -9.24 -13.24
CA ASP A 13 -26.22 -8.11 -13.57
C ASP A 13 -25.43 -6.79 -13.67
N ARG A 14 -25.52 -6.14 -14.84
CA ARG A 14 -24.73 -4.95 -15.21
C ARG A 14 -25.12 -3.67 -14.46
N GLU A 15 -26.29 -3.62 -13.81
CA GLU A 15 -26.66 -2.52 -12.90
C GLU A 15 -26.08 -2.69 -11.49
N GLN A 16 -25.85 -3.93 -11.03
CA GLN A 16 -25.34 -4.21 -9.69
C GLN A 16 -23.84 -3.91 -9.58
N VAL A 17 -23.08 -4.02 -10.67
CA VAL A 17 -21.64 -3.71 -10.69
C VAL A 17 -21.32 -2.24 -10.42
N ASN A 18 -22.21 -1.30 -10.74
CA ASN A 18 -21.96 0.12 -10.45
C ASN A 18 -22.15 0.42 -8.95
N THR A 19 -23.13 -0.22 -8.32
CA THR A 19 -23.35 -0.17 -6.86
C THR A 19 -22.26 -0.91 -6.10
N ILE A 20 -21.80 -2.07 -6.61
CA ILE A 20 -20.70 -2.85 -6.02
C ILE A 20 -19.36 -2.12 -6.15
N ALA A 21 -19.06 -1.48 -7.29
CA ALA A 21 -17.86 -0.68 -7.47
C ALA A 21 -17.83 0.54 -6.53
N LYS A 22 -18.98 1.22 -6.37
CA LYS A 22 -19.11 2.33 -5.41
C LYS A 22 -18.92 1.86 -3.96
N GLN A 23 -19.53 0.72 -3.61
CA GLN A 23 -19.40 0.12 -2.28
C GLN A 23 -17.97 -0.37 -2.01
N ALA A 24 -17.27 -0.88 -3.01
CA ALA A 24 -15.86 -1.26 -2.92
C ALA A 24 -14.95 -0.03 -2.71
N GLY A 25 -15.20 1.07 -3.43
CA GLY A 25 -14.48 2.33 -3.23
C GLY A 25 -14.68 2.94 -1.84
N GLU A 26 -15.90 2.92 -1.31
CA GLU A 26 -16.20 3.36 0.06
C GLU A 26 -15.49 2.47 1.10
N PHE A 27 -15.47 1.16 0.89
CA PHE A 27 -14.78 0.22 1.77
C PHE A 27 -13.26 0.41 1.77
N LEU A 28 -12.64 0.63 0.59
CA LEU A 28 -11.21 0.93 0.48
C LEU A 28 -10.86 2.21 1.24
N ASN A 29 -11.68 3.26 1.13
CA ASN A 29 -11.48 4.50 1.89
C ASN A 29 -11.55 4.29 3.41
N ILE A 30 -12.47 3.45 3.89
CA ILE A 30 -12.54 3.10 5.32
C ILE A 30 -11.25 2.41 5.76
N ILE A 31 -10.76 1.42 5.00
CA ILE A 31 -9.50 0.74 5.32
C ILE A 31 -8.34 1.73 5.36
N MET A 32 -8.24 2.61 4.37
CA MET A 32 -7.19 3.62 4.31
C MET A 32 -7.19 4.53 5.54
N ASN A 33 -8.35 5.02 5.95
CA ASN A 33 -8.49 5.84 7.15
C ASN A 33 -8.10 5.08 8.43
N LEU A 34 -8.45 3.81 8.53
CA LEU A 34 -8.04 2.96 9.65
C LEU A 34 -6.54 2.72 9.66
N LEU A 35 -5.92 2.47 8.51
CA LEU A 35 -4.48 2.30 8.37
C LEU A 35 -3.75 3.58 8.78
N GLU A 36 -4.23 4.76 8.38
CA GLU A 36 -3.65 6.04 8.79
C GLU A 36 -3.76 6.28 10.30
N ALA A 37 -4.92 6.00 10.89
CA ALA A 37 -5.11 6.10 12.34
C ALA A 37 -4.19 5.13 13.08
N LEU A 38 -4.08 3.89 12.61
CA LEU A 38 -3.21 2.87 13.19
C LEU A 38 -1.73 3.25 13.06
N LYS A 39 -1.32 3.75 11.90
CA LYS A 39 0.02 4.26 11.63
C LYS A 39 0.36 5.38 12.58
N THR A 40 -0.54 6.35 12.77
CA THR A 40 -0.35 7.48 13.68
C THR A 40 -0.06 7.01 15.11
N SER A 41 -0.79 5.99 15.58
CA SER A 41 -0.57 5.40 16.91
C SER A 41 0.84 4.81 17.09
N PHE A 42 1.33 4.05 16.12
CA PHE A 42 2.68 3.47 16.17
C PHE A 42 3.79 4.48 15.86
N SER A 43 3.53 5.43 14.97
CA SER A 43 4.47 6.50 14.61
C SER A 43 4.78 7.37 15.84
N HIS A 44 3.78 7.74 16.62
CA HIS A 44 3.99 8.49 17.87
C HIS A 44 4.91 7.73 18.84
N ARG A 45 4.76 6.41 18.96
CA ARG A 45 5.63 5.57 19.80
C ARG A 45 7.05 5.45 19.25
N SER A 46 7.19 5.24 17.94
CA SER A 46 8.49 5.16 17.26
C SER A 46 9.28 6.47 17.39
N ILE A 47 8.63 7.61 17.12
CA ILE A 47 9.25 8.94 17.22
C ILE A 47 9.65 9.25 18.65
N ALA A 48 8.80 8.96 19.64
CA ALA A 48 9.11 9.16 21.06
C ALA A 48 10.27 8.27 21.54
N ALA A 49 10.38 7.04 21.03
CA ALA A 49 11.55 6.19 21.33
C ALA A 49 12.83 6.79 20.72
N ARG A 50 12.77 7.20 19.44
CA ARG A 50 13.93 7.76 18.71
C ARG A 50 14.40 9.09 19.28
N SER A 51 13.50 9.95 19.77
CA SER A 51 13.86 11.24 20.38
C SER A 51 14.67 11.10 21.67
N VAL A 52 14.59 9.94 22.33
CA VAL A 52 15.41 9.59 23.51
C VAL A 52 16.57 8.66 23.14
N GLY A 53 16.89 8.54 21.85
CA GLY A 53 18.01 7.73 21.35
C GLY A 53 17.77 6.21 21.35
N ARG A 54 16.53 5.76 21.55
CA ARG A 54 16.15 4.34 21.51
C ARG A 54 15.46 3.98 20.19
N LYS A 55 15.78 2.83 19.63
CA LYS A 55 15.07 2.30 18.45
C LYS A 55 13.99 1.33 18.91
N ASP A 56 12.73 1.65 18.69
CA ASP A 56 11.63 0.70 18.86
C ASP A 56 11.38 -0.05 17.56
N SER A 57 12.08 -1.18 17.40
CA SER A 57 12.00 -2.01 16.19
C SER A 57 10.60 -2.55 15.91
N ILE A 58 9.75 -2.72 16.94
CA ILE A 58 8.38 -3.22 16.76
C ILE A 58 7.51 -2.11 16.16
N SER A 59 7.58 -0.91 16.75
CA SER A 59 6.85 0.25 16.22
C SER A 59 7.34 0.60 14.81
N ASP A 60 8.64 0.49 14.54
CA ASP A 60 9.23 0.69 13.21
C ASP A 60 8.72 -0.31 12.18
N ALA A 61 8.65 -1.60 12.54
CA ALA A 61 8.10 -2.64 11.68
C ALA A 61 6.61 -2.43 11.41
N ALA A 62 5.83 -2.01 12.42
CA ALA A 62 4.43 -1.71 12.27
C ALA A 62 4.20 -0.52 11.32
N VAL A 63 4.92 0.58 11.50
CA VAL A 63 4.81 1.75 10.61
C VAL A 63 5.21 1.38 9.19
N ALA A 64 6.29 0.62 9.00
CA ALA A 64 6.72 0.15 7.68
C ALA A 64 5.65 -0.73 7.02
N GLY A 65 5.13 -1.72 7.76
CA GLY A 65 4.12 -2.65 7.27
C GLY A 65 2.83 -1.93 6.89
N ILE A 66 2.36 -0.99 7.71
CA ILE A 66 1.16 -0.21 7.43
C ILE A 66 1.34 0.68 6.19
N SER A 67 2.48 1.37 6.08
CA SER A 67 2.78 2.25 4.94
C SER A 67 2.78 1.48 3.62
N LEU A 68 3.30 0.25 3.62
CA LEU A 68 3.33 -0.60 2.43
C LEU A 68 1.98 -1.26 2.12
N MET A 69 1.26 -1.68 3.17
CA MET A 69 -0.11 -2.19 3.03
C MET A 69 -1.06 -1.14 2.45
N LYS A 70 -0.86 0.14 2.79
CA LYS A 70 -1.57 1.26 2.19
C LYS A 70 -1.39 1.31 0.67
N GLY A 71 -0.16 1.16 0.17
CA GLY A 71 0.13 1.08 -1.26
C GLY A 71 -0.55 -0.12 -1.92
N TYR A 72 -0.51 -1.27 -1.27
CA TYR A 72 -1.20 -2.48 -1.73
C TYR A 72 -2.72 -2.28 -1.82
N VAL A 73 -3.36 -1.75 -0.78
CA VAL A 73 -4.82 -1.50 -0.76
C VAL A 73 -5.23 -0.53 -1.86
N ARG A 74 -4.43 0.54 -2.09
CA ARG A 74 -4.67 1.44 -3.23
C ARG A 74 -4.55 0.75 -4.58
N SER A 75 -3.58 -0.16 -4.74
CA SER A 75 -3.40 -0.90 -5.98
C SER A 75 -4.58 -1.82 -6.34
N LEU A 76 -5.37 -2.26 -5.35
CA LEU A 76 -6.59 -3.04 -5.60
C LEU A 76 -7.73 -2.19 -6.18
N GLY A 77 -7.65 -0.86 -6.05
CA GLY A 77 -8.65 0.06 -6.58
C GLY A 77 -8.44 0.45 -8.05
N THR A 78 -7.36 0.00 -8.68
CA THR A 78 -7.00 0.34 -10.06
C THR A 78 -6.69 -0.92 -10.88
N SER A 79 -6.91 -0.84 -12.18
CA SER A 79 -6.42 -1.83 -13.16
C SER A 79 -5.21 -1.33 -13.94
N GLU A 80 -4.81 -0.08 -13.76
CA GLU A 80 -3.72 0.56 -14.51
C GLU A 80 -2.37 0.23 -13.87
N GLU A 81 -1.49 -0.43 -14.61
CA GLU A 81 -0.17 -0.84 -14.10
C GLU A 81 0.70 0.38 -13.70
N SER A 82 0.59 1.49 -14.43
CA SER A 82 1.28 2.73 -14.10
C SER A 82 0.82 3.32 -12.75
N CYS A 83 -0.47 3.20 -12.43
CA CYS A 83 -1.01 3.60 -11.13
C CYS A 83 -0.59 2.65 -10.01
N MET A 84 -0.56 1.34 -10.26
CA MET A 84 -0.02 0.39 -9.28
C MET A 84 1.44 0.70 -8.95
N GLN A 85 2.27 0.99 -9.96
CA GLN A 85 3.66 1.40 -9.77
C GLN A 85 3.78 2.69 -8.96
N LYS A 86 2.96 3.70 -9.27
CA LYS A 86 2.88 4.95 -8.49
C LYS A 86 2.54 4.68 -7.02
N TYR A 87 1.50 3.90 -6.74
CA TYR A 87 1.08 3.59 -5.37
C TYR A 87 2.14 2.82 -4.58
N VAL A 88 2.83 1.87 -5.22
CA VAL A 88 3.95 1.15 -4.60
C VAL A 88 5.13 2.11 -4.35
N CYS A 89 5.45 2.98 -5.29
CA CYS A 89 6.50 3.99 -5.12
C CYS A 89 6.18 4.93 -3.95
N ASP A 90 4.98 5.51 -3.90
CA ASP A 90 4.55 6.43 -2.85
C ASP A 90 4.60 5.76 -1.47
N ALA A 91 4.09 4.54 -1.37
CA ALA A 91 4.11 3.76 -0.14
C ALA A 91 5.54 3.48 0.36
N ASN A 92 6.47 3.23 -0.55
CA ASN A 92 7.88 3.01 -0.22
C ASN A 92 8.61 4.29 0.16
N ARG A 93 8.30 5.40 -0.50
CA ARG A 93 8.79 6.73 -0.12
C ARG A 93 8.33 7.11 1.28
N GLU A 94 7.06 6.85 1.59
CA GLU A 94 6.46 7.04 2.91
C GLU A 94 7.14 6.15 3.97
N CYS A 95 7.31 4.85 3.68
CA CYS A 95 8.02 3.92 4.56
C CYS A 95 9.44 4.40 4.90
N SER A 96 10.21 4.78 3.88
CA SER A 96 11.59 5.25 4.04
C SER A 96 11.68 6.61 4.75
N SER A 97 10.70 7.49 4.57
CA SER A 97 10.59 8.76 5.30
C SER A 97 10.34 8.52 6.79
N ASP A 98 9.41 7.63 7.12
CA ASP A 98 8.95 7.47 8.50
C ASP A 98 9.83 6.50 9.31
N VAL A 99 10.40 5.50 8.67
CA VAL A 99 11.19 4.44 9.33
C VAL A 99 12.69 4.60 9.12
N GLY A 100 13.09 5.35 8.10
CA GLY A 100 14.47 5.56 7.69
C GLY A 100 14.80 4.82 6.39
N GLN A 101 15.60 5.45 5.53
CA GLN A 101 15.92 4.96 4.18
C GLN A 101 16.58 3.58 4.16
N THR A 102 17.36 3.24 5.19
CA THR A 102 18.08 1.97 5.31
C THR A 102 17.32 0.90 6.10
N SER A 103 16.04 1.13 6.41
CA SER A 103 15.23 0.20 7.18
C SER A 103 14.98 -1.11 6.44
N ILE A 104 15.43 -2.23 7.01
CA ILE A 104 15.19 -3.58 6.48
C ILE A 104 13.70 -3.88 6.33
N PHE A 105 12.85 -3.30 7.19
CA PHE A 105 11.40 -3.51 7.13
C PHE A 105 10.79 -2.96 5.84
N CYS A 106 11.30 -1.81 5.35
CA CYS A 106 10.84 -1.28 4.07
C CYS A 106 11.25 -2.20 2.93
N HIS A 107 12.50 -2.68 2.89
CA HIS A 107 12.98 -3.59 1.85
C HIS A 107 12.20 -4.92 1.80
N LEU A 108 12.01 -5.57 2.95
CA LEU A 108 11.27 -6.83 3.05
C LEU A 108 9.80 -6.63 2.71
N GLY A 109 9.21 -5.52 3.17
CA GLY A 109 7.83 -5.22 2.87
C GLY A 109 7.61 -4.93 1.38
N THR A 110 8.54 -4.24 0.70
CA THR A 110 8.45 -4.07 -0.77
C THR A 110 8.43 -5.41 -1.46
N TYR A 111 9.37 -6.30 -1.11
CA TYR A 111 9.44 -7.63 -1.69
C TYR A 111 8.12 -8.38 -1.50
N ALA A 112 7.60 -8.38 -0.26
CA ALA A 112 6.35 -9.06 0.06
C ALA A 112 5.16 -8.49 -0.72
N VAL A 113 5.02 -7.16 -0.77
CA VAL A 113 3.95 -6.49 -1.52
C VAL A 113 4.06 -6.79 -3.02
N SER A 114 5.24 -6.64 -3.62
CA SER A 114 5.46 -6.95 -5.04
C SER A 114 5.12 -8.40 -5.37
N PHE A 115 5.51 -9.35 -4.51
CA PHE A 115 5.24 -10.79 -4.69
C PHE A 115 3.75 -11.14 -4.59
N VAL A 116 3.03 -10.50 -3.67
CA VAL A 116 1.58 -10.68 -3.53
C VAL A 116 0.85 -10.03 -4.69
N MET A 117 1.24 -8.81 -5.06
CA MET A 117 0.64 -8.07 -6.17
C MET A 117 0.79 -8.79 -7.51
N GLU A 118 1.95 -9.37 -7.79
CA GLU A 118 2.13 -10.19 -8.99
C GLU A 118 1.08 -11.30 -9.09
N ARG A 119 0.71 -11.91 -7.97
CA ARG A 119 -0.32 -12.97 -7.91
C ARG A 119 -1.74 -12.45 -7.94
N SER A 120 -1.99 -11.24 -7.46
CA SER A 120 -3.36 -10.69 -7.34
C SER A 120 -3.76 -9.79 -8.50
N THR A 121 -2.82 -9.07 -9.13
CA THR A 121 -3.08 -8.08 -10.18
C THR A 121 -2.52 -8.47 -11.54
N GLY A 122 -1.57 -9.41 -11.61
CA GLY A 122 -0.91 -9.82 -12.86
C GLY A 122 0.22 -8.90 -13.32
N SER A 123 0.51 -7.82 -12.60
CA SER A 123 1.68 -6.96 -12.86
C SER A 123 2.99 -7.70 -12.52
N SER A 124 4.07 -7.42 -13.26
CA SER A 124 5.35 -8.08 -13.03
C SER A 124 5.96 -7.71 -11.67
N PHE A 125 6.49 -8.72 -10.95
CA PHE A 125 7.23 -8.49 -9.71
C PHE A 125 8.36 -7.46 -9.89
N ASP A 126 9.17 -7.59 -10.94
CA ASP A 126 10.35 -6.74 -11.15
C ASP A 126 9.96 -5.27 -11.33
N VAL A 127 8.89 -5.03 -12.08
CA VAL A 127 8.33 -3.68 -12.32
C VAL A 127 7.86 -3.05 -11.01
N LEU A 128 7.12 -3.79 -10.19
CA LEU A 128 6.63 -3.31 -8.90
C LEU A 128 7.75 -3.13 -7.88
N TYR A 129 8.69 -4.07 -7.81
CA TYR A 129 9.81 -4.01 -6.89
C TYR A 129 10.72 -2.83 -7.19
N GLU A 130 10.96 -2.56 -8.48
CA GLU A 130 11.73 -1.42 -8.96
C GLU A 130 11.02 -0.08 -8.67
N ALA A 131 9.71 0.00 -8.87
CA ALA A 131 8.92 1.17 -8.45
C ALA A 131 9.06 1.43 -6.94
N GLY A 132 9.02 0.38 -6.12
CA GLY A 132 9.28 0.49 -4.70
C GLY A 132 10.70 0.96 -4.37
N ARG A 133 11.71 0.46 -5.10
CA ARG A 133 13.11 0.88 -4.95
C ARG A 133 13.29 2.37 -5.23
N ARG A 134 12.66 2.89 -6.28
CA ARG A 134 12.63 4.33 -6.61
C ARG A 134 12.04 5.15 -5.46
N GLY A 135 10.90 4.71 -4.93
CA GLY A 135 10.28 5.32 -3.74
C GLY A 135 11.22 5.40 -2.55
N ARG A 136 11.89 4.29 -2.19
CA ARG A 136 12.87 4.26 -1.09
C ARG A 136 14.08 5.16 -1.31
N SER A 137 14.46 5.38 -2.58
CA SER A 137 15.57 6.25 -2.97
C SER A 137 15.22 7.74 -2.88
N GLY A 138 13.95 8.09 -2.66
CA GLY A 138 13.50 9.47 -2.57
C GLY A 138 13.12 10.10 -3.91
N ASP A 139 12.90 9.29 -4.95
CA ASP A 139 12.43 9.77 -6.26
C ASP A 139 11.02 10.38 -6.15
N ASN A 140 10.71 11.34 -7.01
CA ASN A 140 9.36 11.90 -7.12
C ASN A 140 8.47 10.90 -7.90
N CYS A 141 7.71 10.08 -7.18
CA CYS A 141 6.84 9.05 -7.75
C CYS A 141 5.78 9.62 -8.72
N GLN A 142 5.31 10.85 -8.50
CA GLN A 142 4.35 11.49 -9.40
C GLN A 142 4.97 11.87 -10.74
N GLN A 143 6.24 12.29 -10.75
CA GLN A 143 6.99 12.53 -11.99
C GLN A 143 7.46 11.22 -12.64
N ALA A 144 7.74 10.19 -11.85
CA ALA A 144 8.17 8.89 -12.36
C ALA A 144 7.04 8.12 -13.06
N PHE A 145 5.78 8.38 -12.69
CA PHE A 145 4.59 7.66 -13.17
C PHE A 145 3.47 8.63 -13.62
N LEU A 146 3.82 9.55 -14.54
CA LEU A 146 2.90 10.58 -15.08
C LEU A 146 1.69 9.99 -15.82
N GLU A 147 1.81 8.76 -16.30
CA GLU A 147 0.71 8.06 -16.99
C GLU A 147 -0.45 7.72 -16.04
N CYS A 148 -0.20 7.72 -14.72
CA CYS A 148 -1.26 7.56 -13.73
C CYS A 148 -1.96 8.89 -13.43
N ASN A 149 -3.16 9.07 -14.00
CA ASN A 149 -4.03 10.22 -13.76
C ASN A 149 -5.01 10.05 -12.58
N GLU A 150 -4.86 8.99 -11.79
CA GLU A 150 -5.66 8.78 -10.58
C GLU A 150 -5.10 9.60 -9.40
N VAL A 151 -6.02 10.21 -8.64
CA VAL A 151 -5.75 11.08 -7.49
C VAL A 151 -6.04 10.35 -6.18
#